data_AF-A0A2N5VBF0-F1
#
_entry.id   AF-A0A2N5VBF0-F1
#
_cell.length_a   1.000
_cell.length_b   1.000
_cell.length_c   1.000
_cell.angle_alpha   90.00
_cell.angle_beta   90.00
_cell.angle_gamma   90.00
#
_symmetry.space_group_name_H-M   'P 1'
#
loop_
_entity.id
_entity.type
_entity.pdbx_description
1 polymer ?
#
loop_
_entity_poly.entity_id
_entity_poly.type
_entity_poly.pdbx_seq_one_letter_code
_entity_poly.pdbx_strand_id
1 'polypeptide(L)'
;MSASLLASNGKPYPYLQAIHEDGTVNENFIQRTGLPFFTATNYLVQIFSSITLTSSISHAALNNYHIVGPLLTKSKSLEKVDPHRIACQKYKDLPSWGFVVIVLVAVTFTCAMSSISKFGISVAGLLAALSTSFLMTLAL
;
A
#
# COMPACT_ATOMS: atom_id res chain seq x y z
N MET A 1 -4.31 -16.13 -14.49
CA MET A 1 -5.45 -15.40 -13.88
C MET A 1 -5.99 -14.44 -14.91
N SER A 2 -7.29 -14.47 -15.21
CA SER A 2 -7.86 -13.63 -16.27
C SER A 2 -8.40 -12.34 -15.68
N ALA A 3 -7.81 -11.20 -16.06
CA ALA A 3 -8.25 -9.85 -15.68
C ALA A 3 -9.16 -9.22 -16.74
N SER A 4 -9.89 -10.03 -17.49
CA SER A 4 -10.78 -9.54 -18.55
C SER A 4 -11.93 -8.72 -17.98
N LEU A 5 -12.21 -7.60 -18.64
CA LEU A 5 -13.36 -6.74 -18.38
C LEU A 5 -14.57 -7.25 -19.18
N LEU A 6 -15.71 -7.39 -18.52
CA LEU A 6 -16.97 -7.82 -19.11
C LEU A 6 -18.00 -6.70 -19.05
N ALA A 7 -18.79 -6.57 -20.12
CA ALA A 7 -20.00 -5.78 -20.11
C ALA A 7 -21.14 -6.57 -19.43
N SER A 8 -22.25 -5.89 -19.10
CA SER A 8 -23.42 -6.50 -18.46
C SER A 8 -24.02 -7.68 -19.24
N ASN A 9 -23.75 -7.75 -20.55
CA ASN A 9 -24.15 -8.83 -21.45
C ASN A 9 -23.20 -10.05 -21.46
N GLY A 10 -22.18 -10.08 -20.60
CA GLY A 10 -21.19 -11.17 -20.53
C GLY A 10 -20.18 -11.20 -21.68
N LYS A 11 -20.17 -10.21 -22.58
CA LYS A 11 -19.17 -10.08 -23.64
C LYS A 11 -17.97 -9.25 -23.18
N PRO A 12 -16.79 -9.39 -23.81
CA PRO A 12 -15.63 -8.55 -23.51
C PRO A 12 -15.97 -7.07 -23.67
N TYR A 13 -15.59 -6.26 -22.70
CA TYR A 13 -15.86 -4.83 -22.70
C TYR A 13 -14.94 -4.10 -23.70
N PRO A 14 -15.47 -3.28 -24.63
CA PRO A 14 -14.67 -2.55 -25.60
C PRO A 14 -14.03 -1.31 -24.97
N TYR A 15 -12.94 -1.52 -24.23
CA TYR A 15 -12.24 -0.48 -23.46
C TYR A 15 -11.72 0.69 -24.30
N LEU A 16 -11.35 0.45 -25.57
CA LEU A 16 -10.87 1.49 -26.48
C LEU A 16 -11.95 2.53 -26.82
N GLN A 17 -13.24 2.17 -26.75
CA GLN A 17 -14.34 3.09 -27.04
C GLN A 17 -14.77 3.90 -25.81
N ALA A 18 -14.33 3.47 -24.62
CA ALA A 18 -14.63 4.15 -23.36
C ALA A 18 -13.69 5.34 -23.07
N ILE A 19 -12.60 5.48 -23.82
CA ILE A 19 -11.58 6.52 -23.66
C ILE A 19 -11.41 7.24 -25.01
N HIS A 20 -11.51 8.56 -25.03
CA HIS A 20 -11.21 9.37 -26.22
C HIS A 20 -9.69 9.33 -26.51
N GLU A 21 -9.28 9.68 -27.73
CA GLU A 21 -7.85 9.77 -28.09
C GLU A 21 -7.07 10.74 -27.19
N ASP A 22 -7.77 11.70 -26.59
CA ASP A 22 -7.29 12.71 -25.66
C ASP A 22 -6.99 12.14 -24.25
N GLY A 23 -7.34 10.87 -24.00
CA GLY A 23 -7.24 10.21 -22.70
C GLY A 23 -8.38 10.54 -21.73
N THR A 24 -9.37 11.32 -22.17
CA THR A 24 -10.55 11.67 -21.38
C THR A 24 -11.63 10.59 -21.49
N VAL A 25 -12.44 10.45 -20.45
CA VAL A 25 -13.48 9.42 -20.38
C VAL A 25 -14.66 9.78 -21.29
N ASN A 26 -15.12 8.82 -22.10
CA ASN A 26 -16.31 9.00 -22.93
C ASN A 26 -17.58 8.71 -22.15
N GLU A 27 -18.11 9.73 -21.48
CA GLU A 27 -19.31 9.58 -20.63
C GLU A 27 -20.55 9.13 -21.41
N ASN A 28 -20.69 9.53 -22.67
CA ASN A 28 -21.80 9.12 -23.54
C ASN A 28 -21.76 7.62 -23.87
N PHE A 29 -20.58 7.02 -23.89
CA PHE A 29 -20.40 5.58 -24.07
C PHE A 29 -20.72 4.84 -22.77
N ILE A 30 -20.22 5.34 -21.63
CA ILE A 30 -20.45 4.73 -20.31
C ILE A 30 -21.92 4.76 -19.91
N GLN A 31 -22.65 5.83 -20.19
CA GLN A 31 -24.09 5.91 -19.89
C GLN A 31 -24.91 4.88 -20.69
N ARG A 32 -24.44 4.47 -21.88
CA ARG A 32 -25.14 3.51 -22.74
C ARG A 32 -24.77 2.06 -22.46
N THR A 33 -23.50 1.78 -22.23
CA THR A 33 -22.99 0.41 -22.05
C THR A 33 -22.88 0.00 -20.58
N GLY A 34 -22.90 0.97 -19.67
CA GLY A 34 -22.67 0.75 -18.24
C GLY A 34 -21.19 0.62 -17.90
N LEU A 35 -20.93 0.51 -16.59
CA LEU A 35 -19.59 0.30 -16.05
C LEU A 35 -19.13 -1.15 -16.31
N PRO A 36 -17.84 -1.36 -16.61
CA PRO A 36 -17.29 -2.69 -16.78
C PRO A 36 -17.20 -3.45 -15.45
N PHE A 37 -17.40 -4.76 -15.51
CA PHE A 37 -17.20 -5.67 -14.37
C PHE A 37 -15.96 -6.53 -14.60
N PHE A 38 -15.22 -6.80 -13.53
CA PHE A 38 -14.11 -7.76 -13.59
C PHE A 38 -14.63 -9.20 -13.56
N THR A 39 -13.85 -10.12 -14.13
CA THR A 39 -14.14 -11.56 -14.06
C THR A 39 -14.22 -12.02 -12.59
N ALA A 40 -15.16 -12.93 -12.27
CA ALA A 40 -15.33 -13.48 -10.91
C ALA A 40 -14.01 -14.02 -10.29
N THR A 41 -13.18 -14.66 -11.11
CA THR A 41 -11.85 -15.14 -10.69
C THR A 41 -10.96 -14.03 -10.14
N ASN A 42 -11.04 -12.80 -10.68
CA ASN A 42 -10.25 -11.66 -10.19
C ASN A 42 -10.64 -11.26 -8.76
N TYR A 43 -11.95 -11.25 -8.45
CA TYR A 43 -12.43 -10.97 -7.10
C TYR A 43 -12.00 -12.05 -6.10
N LEU A 44 -12.11 -13.32 -6.48
CA LEU A 44 -11.65 -14.43 -5.65
C LEU A 44 -10.17 -14.29 -5.30
N VAL A 45 -9.34 -13.95 -6.28
CA VAL A 45 -7.90 -13.76 -6.07
C VAL A 45 -7.62 -12.62 -5.11
N GLN A 46 -8.33 -11.50 -5.20
CA GLN A 46 -8.16 -10.39 -4.25
C GLN A 46 -8.55 -10.79 -2.82
N ILE A 47 -9.63 -11.56 -2.67
CA ILE A 47 -10.07 -12.08 -1.37
C ILE A 47 -8.99 -13.01 -0.80
N PHE A 48 -8.54 -14.01 -1.57
CA PHE A 48 -7.50 -14.93 -1.12
C PHE A 48 -6.19 -14.22 -0.80
N SER A 49 -5.78 -13.25 -1.63
CA SER A 49 -4.57 -12.46 -1.38
C SER A 49 -4.65 -11.70 -0.06
N SER A 50 -5.81 -11.11 0.25
CA SER A 50 -6.05 -10.38 1.51
C SER A 50 -6.03 -11.31 2.72
N ILE A 51 -6.62 -12.50 2.58
CA ILE A 51 -6.62 -13.52 3.64
C ILE A 51 -5.20 -14.03 3.89
N THR A 52 -4.45 -14.35 2.83
CA THR A 52 -3.07 -14.85 2.95
C THR A 52 -2.16 -13.79 3.57
N LEU A 53 -2.29 -12.52 3.17
CA LEU A 53 -1.54 -11.41 3.75
C LEU A 53 -1.85 -11.25 5.24
N THR A 54 -3.14 -11.23 5.60
CA THR A 54 -3.56 -11.12 7.00
C THR A 54 -3.08 -12.32 7.82
N SER A 55 -3.20 -13.54 7.27
CA SER A 55 -2.73 -14.77 7.90
C SER A 55 -1.22 -14.77 8.13
N SER A 56 -0.44 -14.31 7.15
CA SER A 56 1.01 -14.21 7.27
C SER A 56 1.41 -13.22 8.37
N ILE A 57 0.76 -12.05 8.44
CA ILE A 57 0.98 -11.06 9.50
C ILE A 57 0.60 -11.62 10.86
N SER A 58 -0.58 -12.23 10.99
CA SER A 58 -1.03 -12.86 12.25
C SER A 58 -0.09 -13.99 12.68
N HIS A 59 0.37 -14.82 11.76
CA HIS A 59 1.31 -15.90 12.04
C HIS A 59 2.66 -15.35 12.51
N ALA A 60 3.21 -14.33 11.83
CA ALA A 60 4.45 -13.69 12.24
C ALA A 60 4.32 -13.03 13.63
N ALA A 61 3.21 -12.34 13.89
CA ALA A 61 2.94 -11.70 15.17
C ALA A 61 2.78 -12.70 16.32
N LEU A 62 2.04 -13.80 16.10
CA LEU A 62 1.83 -14.85 17.10
C LEU A 62 3.08 -15.70 17.32
N ASN A 63 3.86 -16.01 16.29
CA ASN A 63 5.10 -16.78 16.45
C ASN A 63 6.16 -15.96 17.21
N ASN A 64 6.26 -14.67 16.93
CA ASN A 64 7.20 -13.77 17.60
C ASN A 64 6.58 -13.08 18.83
N TYR A 65 5.49 -13.61 19.39
CA TYR A 65 4.77 -12.98 20.50
C TYR A 65 5.65 -12.71 21.73
N HIS A 66 6.70 -13.51 21.93
CA HIS A 66 7.66 -13.34 23.02
C HIS A 66 8.56 -12.10 22.85
N ILE A 67 8.75 -11.61 21.61
CA ILE A 67 9.50 -10.38 21.29
C ILE A 67 8.56 -9.18 21.21
N VAL A 68 7.39 -9.37 20.60
CA VAL A 68 6.40 -8.31 20.36
C VAL A 68 5.62 -7.96 21.64
N GLY A 69 5.34 -8.94 22.49
CA GLY A 69 4.64 -8.75 23.77
C GLY A 69 5.34 -7.73 24.68
N PRO A 70 6.63 -7.89 25.00
CA PRO A 70 7.40 -6.91 25.77
C PRO A 70 7.54 -5.53 25.10
N LEU A 71 7.40 -5.44 23.77
CA LEU A 71 7.45 -4.18 23.02
C LEU A 71 6.14 -3.38 23.17
N LEU A 72 4.99 -4.08 23.22
CA LEU A 72 3.65 -3.48 23.36
C LEU A 72 3.29 -3.14 24.80
N THR A 73 3.53 -4.07 25.73
CA THR A 73 3.48 -3.76 27.16
C THR A 73 4.83 -3.19 27.54
N LYS A 74 4.93 -1.86 27.74
CA LYS A 74 6.13 -1.10 28.19
C LYS A 74 6.90 -1.80 29.32
N SER A 75 7.63 -2.85 28.99
CA SER A 75 8.48 -3.56 29.91
C SER A 75 9.88 -3.16 29.50
N LYS A 76 10.57 -2.48 30.41
CA LYS A 76 12.01 -2.34 30.35
C LYS A 76 12.58 -3.75 30.48
N SER A 77 12.58 -4.51 29.38
CA SER A 77 13.35 -5.74 29.31
C SER A 77 14.80 -5.31 29.52
N LEU A 78 15.39 -5.83 30.60
CA LEU A 78 16.82 -5.81 30.89
C LEU A 78 17.51 -6.67 29.83
N GLU A 79 17.43 -6.24 28.57
CA GLU A 79 18.12 -6.90 27.47
C GLU A 79 19.60 -6.62 27.66
N LYS A 80 20.37 -7.69 27.80
CA LYS A 80 21.83 -7.66 27.90
C LYS A 80 22.33 -6.88 26.67
N VAL A 81 22.77 -5.66 26.91
CA VAL A 81 23.15 -4.73 25.84
C VAL A 81 24.20 -5.40 24.96
N ASP A 82 23.84 -5.68 23.71
CA ASP A 82 24.73 -6.27 22.73
C ASP A 82 25.99 -5.36 22.63
N PRO A 83 27.22 -5.90 22.80
CA PRO A 83 28.44 -5.14 22.61
C PRO A 83 28.51 -4.39 21.27
N HIS A 84 27.81 -4.88 20.23
CA HIS A 84 27.70 -4.17 18.95
C HIS A 84 26.87 -2.87 19.07
N ARG A 85 25.80 -2.85 19.90
CA ARG A 85 24.99 -1.66 20.14
C ARG A 85 25.76 -0.59 20.91
N ILE A 86 26.64 -0.99 21.82
CA ILE A 86 27.54 -0.08 22.56
C ILE A 86 28.55 0.55 21.61
N ALA A 87 29.09 -0.22 20.65
CA ALA A 87 30.00 0.29 19.64
C ALA A 87 29.31 1.30 18.69
N CYS A 88 28.05 1.06 18.33
CA CYS A 88 27.26 1.99 17.49
C CYS A 88 26.87 3.29 18.20
N GLN A 89 26.61 3.27 19.51
CA GLN A 89 26.32 4.49 20.31
C GLN A 89 27.48 5.49 20.36
N LYS A 90 28.69 5.09 19.95
CA LYS A 90 29.84 5.99 19.84
C LYS A 90 29.67 7.00 18.70
N TYR A 91 28.84 6.70 17.71
CA TYR A 91 28.51 7.60 16.62
C TYR A 91 27.30 8.44 16.98
N LYS A 92 27.33 9.72 16.59
CA LYS A 92 26.21 10.63 16.83
C LYS A 92 25.03 10.19 15.98
N ASP A 93 23.98 9.69 16.65
CA ASP A 93 22.73 9.34 16.00
C ASP A 93 22.22 10.53 15.18
N LEU A 94 21.63 10.23 14.01
CA LEU A 94 20.95 11.25 13.22
C LEU A 94 19.86 11.87 14.12
N PRO A 95 19.86 13.21 14.29
CA PRO A 95 18.88 13.82 15.16
C PRO A 95 17.48 13.52 14.63
N SER A 96 16.54 13.22 15.55
CA SER A 96 15.20 12.73 15.22
C SER A 96 14.43 13.64 14.25
N TRP A 97 14.73 14.95 14.25
CA TRP A 97 14.16 15.91 13.30
C TRP A 97 14.57 15.66 11.84
N GLY A 98 15.75 15.08 11.60
CA GLY A 98 16.22 14.74 10.25
C GLY A 98 15.33 13.71 9.57
N PHE A 99 14.87 12.70 10.33
CA PHE A 99 13.90 11.72 9.83
C PHE A 99 12.55 12.37 9.49
N VAL A 100 12.08 13.32 10.31
CA VAL A 100 10.85 14.07 10.04
C VAL A 100 10.97 14.86 8.73
N VAL A 101 12.11 15.51 8.51
CA VAL A 101 12.35 16.28 7.27
C VAL A 101 12.38 15.36 6.04
N ILE A 102 13.06 14.21 6.11
CA ILE A 102 13.13 13.26 4.99
C ILE A 102 11.73 12.73 4.65
N VAL A 103 10.92 12.39 5.65
CA VAL A 103 9.53 11.95 5.45
C VAL A 103 8.70 13.06 4.80
N LEU A 104 8.83 14.30 5.27
CA LEU A 104 8.09 15.44 4.74
C LEU A 104 8.46 15.70 3.26
N VAL A 105 9.74 15.62 2.92
CA VAL A 105 10.23 15.73 1.53
C VAL A 105 9.67 14.60 0.66
N ALA A 106 9.69 13.35 1.14
CA ALA A 106 9.16 12.22 0.39
C ALA A 106 7.65 12.35 0.13
N VAL A 107 6.87 12.74 1.14
CA VAL A 107 5.41 12.93 1.02
C VAL A 107 5.08 14.06 0.06
N THR A 108 5.75 15.22 0.20
CA THR A 108 5.53 16.38 -0.68
C THR A 108 5.92 16.08 -2.13
N PHE A 109 7.04 15.39 -2.33
CA PHE A 109 7.48 14.96 -3.67
C PHE A 109 6.47 14.00 -4.32
N THR A 110 5.92 13.06 -3.54
CA THR A 110 4.92 12.10 -4.03
C THR A 110 3.60 12.80 -4.37
N CYS A 111 3.16 13.76 -3.55
CA CYS A 111 2.00 14.60 -3.84
C CYS A 111 2.21 15.48 -5.08
N ALA A 112 3.40 16.05 -5.25
CA ALA A 112 3.73 16.87 -6.41
C ALA A 112 3.77 16.04 -7.71
N MET A 113 4.33 14.83 -7.65
CA MET A 113 4.34 13.95 -8.83
C MET A 113 2.92 13.49 -9.19
N SER A 114 2.08 13.26 -8.18
CA SER A 114 0.66 12.92 -8.36
C SER A 114 -0.12 14.06 -9.04
N SER A 115 0.11 15.32 -8.67
CA SER A 115 -0.59 16.46 -9.27
C SER A 115 -0.17 16.78 -10.71
N ILE A 116 1.05 16.41 -11.10
CA ILE A 116 1.55 16.56 -12.48
C ILE A 116 1.04 15.41 -13.36
N SER A 117 0.84 14.23 -12.78
CA SER A 117 0.35 13.08 -13.52
C SER A 117 -1.13 13.25 -13.91
N LYS A 118 -1.45 13.05 -15.19
CA LYS A 118 -2.84 13.04 -15.70
C LYS A 118 -3.67 11.84 -15.20
N PHE A 119 -3.06 10.96 -14.42
CA PHE A 119 -3.71 9.78 -13.86
C PHE A 119 -4.44 10.20 -12.58
N GLY A 120 -5.76 10.04 -12.57
CA GLY A 120 -6.65 10.40 -11.44
C GLY A 120 -6.50 9.50 -10.22
N ILE A 121 -5.30 9.41 -9.66
CA ILE A 121 -5.05 8.71 -8.40
C ILE A 121 -5.63 9.59 -7.29
N SER A 122 -6.70 9.11 -6.66
CA SER A 122 -7.31 9.80 -5.52
C SER A 122 -6.29 9.99 -4.39
N VAL A 123 -6.30 11.17 -3.76
CA VAL A 123 -5.46 11.50 -2.58
C VAL A 123 -5.61 10.44 -1.47
N ALA A 124 -6.80 9.83 -1.36
CA ALA A 124 -7.05 8.74 -0.44
C ALA A 124 -6.22 7.48 -0.76
N GLY A 125 -6.02 7.16 -2.04
CA GLY A 125 -5.17 6.04 -2.48
C GLY A 125 -3.69 6.30 -2.19
N LEU A 126 -3.25 7.54 -2.31
CA LEU A 126 -1.88 7.95 -1.98
C LEU A 126 -1.59 7.78 -0.47
N LEU A 127 -2.52 8.24 0.37
CA LEU A 127 -2.43 8.09 1.83
C LEU A 127 -2.47 6.62 2.27
N ALA A 128 -3.31 5.80 1.64
CA ALA A 128 -3.37 4.37 1.90
C ALA A 128 -2.04 3.68 1.56
N ALA A 129 -1.46 3.96 0.38
CA ALA A 129 -0.18 3.38 -0.05
C ALA A 129 0.99 3.78 0.87
N LEU A 130 1.04 5.05 1.30
CA LEU A 130 2.04 5.55 2.25
C LEU A 130 1.92 4.86 3.61
N SER A 131 0.70 4.70 4.11
CA SER A 131 0.43 4.04 5.39
C SER A 131 0.82 2.56 5.36
N THR A 132 0.48 1.85 4.28
CA THR A 132 0.89 0.44 4.09
C THR A 132 2.40 0.29 3.98
N SER A 133 3.08 1.18 3.25
CA SER A 133 4.54 1.15 3.11
C SER A 133 5.25 1.38 4.43
N PHE A 134 4.75 2.32 5.25
CA PHE A 134 5.26 2.57 6.59
C PHE A 134 5.07 1.36 7.51
N LEU A 135 3.88 0.75 7.51
CA LEU A 135 3.60 -0.46 8.30
C LEU A 135 4.50 -1.64 7.91
N MET A 136 4.73 -1.86 6.62
CA MET A 136 5.63 -2.90 6.12
C MET A 136 7.08 -2.66 6.53
N THR A 137 7.53 -1.40 6.53
CA THR A 137 8.88 -1.02 6.97
C THR A 137 9.07 -1.17 8.48
N LEU A 138 8.00 -1.01 9.27
CA LEU A 138 8.03 -1.17 10.73
C LEU A 138 7.91 -2.63 11.18
N ALA A 139 7.26 -3.47 10.36
CA ALA A 139 7.07 -4.90 10.64
C ALA A 139 8.31 -5.75 10.32
N LEU A 140 9.31 -5.17 9.65
CA LEU A 140 10.59 -5.80 9.30
C LEU A 140 11.67 -5.41 10.31
#